data_AF-A0A1V4I1D5-F1
#
_entry.id   AF-A0A1V4I1D5-F1
#
_cell.length_a   1.000
_cell.length_b   1.000
_cell.length_c   1.000
_cell.angle_alpha   90.00
_cell.angle_beta   90.00
_cell.angle_gamma   90.00
#
_symmetry.space_group_name_H-M   'P 1'
#
loop_
_entity.id
_entity.type
_entity.pdbx_description
1 polymer ?
#
loop_
_entity_poly.entity_id
_entity_poly.type
_entity_poly.pdbx_seq_one_letter_code
_entity_poly.pdbx_strand_id
1 'polypeptide(L)'
;MTAMANPTEAFEVPEEVRAFAEKGVLQARDNYAKFKEAAQDGNGAVEAVFNAATKGAHAYSAKLLDFGQANTNASFDFLQALVGAKSLSDATELWSTHTRNQFGTFAVQAKELTELTQKIAAETAEPIRTGASKLFQPTV
;
A
#
# COMPACT_ATOMS: atom_id res chain seq x y z
N MET A 1 60.91 28.19 -33.43
CA MET A 1 59.47 28.38 -33.65
C MET A 1 58.81 27.02 -33.52
N THR A 2 57.87 26.92 -32.58
CA THR A 2 57.29 25.70 -32.00
C THR A 2 56.06 25.22 -32.80
N ALA A 3 55.78 23.92 -32.69
CA ALA A 3 54.53 23.22 -33.04
C ALA A 3 54.25 23.08 -34.56
N MET A 4 53.77 21.94 -35.06
CA MET A 4 52.53 21.27 -34.63
C MET A 4 52.67 19.75 -34.67
N ALA A 5 52.28 19.11 -33.57
CA ALA A 5 51.90 17.70 -33.54
C ALA A 5 50.66 17.49 -34.43
N ASN A 6 50.60 16.37 -35.14
CA ASN A 6 49.39 15.91 -35.80
C ASN A 6 48.79 14.77 -34.98
N PRO A 7 47.58 14.91 -34.43
CA PRO A 7 46.76 13.78 -34.04
C PRO A 7 45.40 13.90 -34.71
N THR A 8 45.35 13.58 -36.00
CA THR A 8 44.08 13.22 -36.65
C THR A 8 44.05 11.70 -36.83
N GLU A 9 44.18 10.96 -35.72
CA GLU A 9 43.69 9.59 -35.70
C GLU A 9 42.18 9.69 -35.46
N ALA A 10 41.43 9.44 -36.53
CA ALA A 10 39.99 9.32 -36.44
C ALA A 10 39.65 8.34 -35.31
N PHE A 11 38.77 8.75 -34.40
CA PHE A 11 38.23 7.87 -33.38
C PHE A 11 37.36 6.82 -34.08
N GLU A 12 37.98 5.74 -34.57
CA GLU A 12 37.28 4.59 -35.11
C GLU A 12 36.63 3.86 -33.94
N VAL A 13 35.36 4.21 -33.68
CA VAL A 13 34.53 3.48 -32.70
C VAL A 13 34.51 2.01 -33.12
N PRO A 14 35.05 1.08 -32.31
CA PRO A 14 35.07 -0.34 -32.64
C PRO A 14 33.67 -0.85 -32.98
N GLU A 15 33.54 -1.75 -33.95
CA GLU A 15 32.23 -2.23 -34.41
C GLU A 15 31.40 -2.83 -33.26
N GLU A 16 32.04 -3.44 -32.27
CA GLU A 16 31.38 -3.99 -31.09
C GLU A 16 30.78 -2.89 -30.22
N VAL A 17 31.49 -1.77 -30.07
CA VAL A 17 31.01 -0.60 -29.32
C VAL A 17 29.86 0.07 -30.07
N ARG A 18 29.96 0.15 -31.40
CA ARG A 18 28.88 0.67 -32.26
C ARG A 18 27.64 -0.22 -32.20
N ALA A 19 27.78 -1.53 -32.37
CA ALA A 19 26.69 -2.49 -32.31
C ALA A 19 26.05 -2.52 -30.92
N PHE A 20 26.84 -2.41 -29.85
CA PHE A 20 26.33 -2.28 -28.49
C PHE A 20 25.55 -0.98 -28.28
N ALA A 21 26.06 0.15 -28.79
CA ALA A 21 25.37 1.43 -28.73
C ALA A 21 24.06 1.41 -29.55
N GLU A 22 24.09 0.87 -30.78
CA GLU A 22 22.91 0.73 -31.64
C GLU A 22 21.85 -0.15 -30.99
N LYS A 23 22.25 -1.30 -30.41
CA LYS A 23 21.35 -2.17 -29.66
C LYS A 23 20.79 -1.48 -28.42
N GLY A 24 21.62 -0.75 -27.67
CA GLY A 24 21.19 0.00 -26.49
C GLY A 24 20.19 1.10 -26.84
N VAL A 25 20.40 1.82 -27.95
CA VAL A 25 19.49 2.86 -28.45
C VAL A 25 18.17 2.25 -28.91
N LEU A 26 18.21 1.11 -29.61
CA LEU A 26 17.00 0.39 -30.02
C LEU A 26 16.21 -0.10 -28.80
N GLN A 27 16.86 -0.70 -27.80
CA GLN A 27 16.22 -1.13 -26.57
C GLN A 27 15.65 0.04 -25.76
N ALA A 28 16.38 1.17 -25.69
CA ALA A 28 15.89 2.37 -25.01
C ALA A 28 14.66 2.95 -25.71
N ARG A 29 14.65 2.98 -27.06
CA ARG A 29 13.47 3.39 -27.82
C ARG A 29 12.29 2.45 -27.62
N ASP A 30 12.54 1.14 -27.63
CA ASP A 30 11.49 0.13 -27.48
C ASP A 30 10.88 0.17 -26.07
N ASN A 31 11.72 0.32 -25.04
CA ASN A 31 11.27 0.50 -23.66
C ASN A 31 10.57 1.84 -23.43
N TYR A 32 11.07 2.91 -24.06
CA TYR A 32 10.41 4.22 -24.00
C TYR A 32 9.07 4.21 -24.72
N ALA A 33 8.93 3.48 -25.83
CA ALA A 33 7.65 3.30 -26.52
C ALA A 33 6.66 2.53 -25.64
N LYS A 34 7.06 1.40 -25.05
CA LYS A 34 6.23 0.63 -24.10
C LYS A 34 5.83 1.44 -22.86
N PHE A 35 6.77 2.22 -22.32
CA PHE A 35 6.51 3.11 -21.18
C PHE A 35 5.56 4.26 -21.55
N LYS A 36 5.75 4.86 -22.72
CA LYS A 36 4.89 5.92 -23.25
C LYS A 36 3.50 5.39 -23.55
N GLU A 37 3.38 4.17 -24.08
CA GLU A 37 2.10 3.49 -24.29
C GLU A 37 1.40 3.22 -22.95
N ALA A 38 2.11 2.71 -21.94
CA ALA A 38 1.57 2.52 -20.58
C ALA A 38 1.22 3.83 -19.84
N ALA A 39 1.80 4.96 -20.26
CA ALA A 39 1.57 6.28 -19.67
C ALA A 39 0.55 7.14 -20.45
N GLN A 40 0.39 6.91 -21.76
CA GLN A 40 -0.64 7.54 -22.59
C GLN A 40 -1.98 6.79 -22.52
N ASP A 41 -1.95 5.48 -22.24
CA ASP A 41 -3.11 4.76 -21.71
C ASP A 41 -3.33 5.23 -20.27
N GLY A 42 -4.41 5.98 -20.02
CA GLY A 42 -4.94 6.16 -18.67
C GLY A 42 -5.32 4.79 -18.10
N ASN A 43 -4.37 4.09 -17.49
CA ASN A 43 -4.50 2.67 -17.24
C ASN A 43 -5.52 2.45 -16.12
N GLY A 44 -6.69 1.87 -16.44
CA GLY A 44 -7.73 1.57 -15.45
C GLY A 44 -7.23 0.75 -14.25
N ALA A 45 -6.08 0.08 -14.35
CA ALA A 45 -5.40 -0.53 -13.22
C ALA A 45 -4.88 0.47 -12.18
N VAL A 46 -4.32 1.63 -12.59
CA VAL A 46 -3.85 2.68 -11.67
C VAL A 46 -5.03 3.37 -11.00
N GLU A 47 -6.08 3.68 -11.77
CA GLU A 47 -7.33 4.22 -11.23
C GLU A 47 -7.99 3.21 -10.26
N ALA A 48 -8.01 1.93 -10.61
CA ALA A 48 -8.51 0.87 -9.73
C ALA A 48 -7.69 0.71 -8.44
N VAL A 49 -6.36 0.82 -8.51
CA VAL A 49 -5.48 0.84 -7.32
C VAL A 49 -5.82 2.02 -6.42
N PHE A 50 -5.96 3.21 -7.00
CA PHE A 50 -6.26 4.43 -6.23
C PHE A 50 -7.66 4.38 -5.60
N ASN A 51 -8.64 3.87 -6.34
CA ASN A 51 -10.00 3.65 -5.85
C ASN A 51 -10.03 2.58 -4.74
N ALA A 52 -9.32 1.46 -4.89
CA ALA A 52 -9.20 0.41 -3.87
C ALA A 52 -8.52 0.94 -2.60
N ALA A 53 -7.42 1.68 -2.74
CA ALA A 53 -6.72 2.30 -1.62
C ALA A 53 -7.61 3.32 -0.89
N THR A 54 -8.31 4.19 -1.62
CA THR A 54 -9.23 5.19 -1.05
C THR A 54 -10.38 4.53 -0.30
N LYS A 55 -11.03 3.52 -0.91
CA LYS A 55 -12.07 2.72 -0.26
C LYS A 55 -11.55 2.02 1.00
N GLY A 56 -10.33 1.48 0.93
CA GLY A 56 -9.66 0.85 2.07
C GLY A 56 -9.43 1.83 3.21
N ALA A 57 -8.92 3.03 2.92
CA ALA A 57 -8.73 4.09 3.90
C ALA A 57 -10.04 4.52 4.57
N HIS A 58 -11.13 4.63 3.79
CA HIS A 58 -12.46 4.90 4.33
C HIS A 58 -12.97 3.76 5.22
N ALA A 59 -12.83 2.50 4.79
CA ALA A 59 -13.24 1.35 5.59
C ALA A 59 -12.45 1.27 6.91
N TYR A 60 -11.14 1.53 6.87
CA TYR A 60 -10.29 1.57 8.06
C TYR A 60 -10.72 2.69 9.01
N SER A 61 -10.96 3.90 8.48
CA SER A 61 -11.40 5.04 9.28
C SER A 61 -12.76 4.81 9.92
N ALA A 62 -13.73 4.27 9.16
CA ALA A 62 -15.04 3.89 9.69
C ALA A 62 -14.92 2.86 10.82
N LYS A 63 -14.06 1.86 10.65
CA LYS A 63 -13.84 0.84 11.68
C LYS A 63 -13.27 1.42 12.97
N LEU A 64 -12.36 2.39 12.88
CA LEU A 64 -11.84 3.10 14.05
C LEU A 64 -12.92 3.93 14.75
N LEU A 65 -13.84 4.54 13.99
CA LEU A 65 -14.97 5.27 14.57
C LEU A 65 -15.94 4.32 15.30
N ASP A 66 -16.25 3.17 14.72
CA ASP A 66 -17.07 2.13 15.38
C ASP A 66 -16.45 1.69 16.70
N PHE A 67 -15.13 1.47 16.72
CA PHE A 67 -14.40 1.13 17.94
C PHE A 67 -14.41 2.27 18.96
N GLY A 68 -14.23 3.51 18.51
CA GLY A 68 -14.33 4.69 19.36
C GLY A 68 -15.70 4.77 20.04
N GLN A 69 -16.78 4.54 19.28
CA GLN A 69 -18.14 4.52 19.82
C GLN A 69 -18.33 3.37 20.84
N ALA A 70 -17.91 2.16 20.49
CA ALA A 70 -18.01 1.00 21.39
C ALA A 70 -17.24 1.21 22.71
N ASN A 71 -16.00 1.71 22.63
CA ASN A 71 -15.14 1.96 23.78
C ASN A 71 -15.68 3.10 24.65
N THR A 72 -16.25 4.13 24.03
CA THR A 72 -16.90 5.25 24.73
C THR A 72 -18.13 4.78 25.48
N ASN A 73 -19.00 4.00 24.84
CA ASN A 73 -20.17 3.43 25.49
C ASN A 73 -19.77 2.53 26.67
N ALA A 74 -18.80 1.64 26.48
CA ALA A 74 -18.31 0.78 27.56
C ALA A 74 -17.72 1.57 28.74
N SER A 75 -17.08 2.71 28.46
CA SER A 75 -16.55 3.61 29.49
C SER A 75 -17.68 4.31 30.26
N PHE A 76 -18.72 4.78 29.56
CA PHE A 76 -19.90 5.36 30.21
C PHE A 76 -20.66 4.34 31.06
N ASP A 77 -20.87 3.13 30.56
CA ASP A 77 -21.52 2.05 31.30
C ASP A 77 -20.73 1.73 32.58
N PHE A 78 -19.40 1.67 32.49
CA PHE A 78 -18.54 1.48 33.64
C PHE A 78 -18.63 2.63 34.64
N LEU A 79 -18.56 3.89 34.18
CA LEU A 79 -18.70 5.06 35.04
C LEU A 79 -20.06 5.10 35.74
N GLN A 80 -21.14 4.77 35.03
CA GLN A 80 -22.48 4.70 35.62
C GLN A 80 -22.55 3.64 36.72
N ALA A 81 -21.98 2.46 36.48
CA ALA A 81 -21.91 1.40 37.48
C ALA A 81 -21.06 1.83 38.70
N LEU A 82 -19.94 2.52 38.45
CA LEU A 82 -19.01 2.97 39.50
C LEU A 82 -19.66 4.03 40.41
N VAL A 83 -20.41 4.98 39.85
CA VAL A 83 -21.17 5.97 40.62
C VAL A 83 -22.24 5.30 41.50
N GLY A 84 -22.77 4.15 41.08
CA GLY A 84 -23.74 3.37 41.85
C GLY A 84 -23.12 2.44 42.91
N ALA A 85 -21.78 2.35 43.00
CA ALA A 85 -21.10 1.45 43.92
C ALA A 85 -21.33 1.86 45.39
N LYS A 86 -21.64 0.89 46.26
CA LYS A 86 -21.95 1.16 47.67
C LYS A 86 -20.74 0.98 48.59
N SER A 87 -19.67 0.38 48.06
CA SER A 87 -18.44 0.09 48.80
C SER A 87 -17.21 0.13 47.89
N LEU A 88 -16.03 0.23 48.50
CA LEU A 88 -14.77 0.09 47.76
C LEU A 88 -14.60 -1.31 47.14
N SER A 89 -15.13 -2.36 47.80
CA SER A 89 -15.09 -3.72 47.26
C SER A 89 -15.88 -3.81 45.95
N ASP A 90 -17.10 -3.27 45.94
CA ASP A 90 -17.98 -3.23 44.76
C ASP A 90 -17.28 -2.47 43.61
N ALA A 91 -16.66 -1.32 43.92
CA ALA A 91 -15.92 -0.53 42.95
C ALA A 91 -14.71 -1.29 42.36
N THR A 92 -13.95 -2.02 43.19
CA THR A 92 -12.81 -2.82 42.72
C THR A 92 -13.24 -3.99 41.84
N GLU A 93 -14.38 -4.61 42.13
CA GLU A 93 -14.96 -5.68 41.31
C GLU A 93 -15.40 -5.15 39.93
N LEU A 94 -16.09 -4.00 39.90
CA LEU A 94 -16.46 -3.32 38.67
C LEU A 94 -15.24 -2.96 37.83
N TRP A 95 -14.18 -2.42 38.47
CA TRP A 95 -12.94 -2.06 37.77
C TRP A 95 -12.23 -3.28 37.19
N SER A 96 -12.11 -4.37 37.97
CA SER A 96 -11.49 -5.61 37.52
C SER A 96 -12.25 -6.23 36.34
N THR A 97 -13.58 -6.25 36.43
CA THR A 97 -14.47 -6.75 35.38
C THR A 97 -14.36 -5.92 34.11
N HIS A 98 -14.45 -4.59 34.23
CA HIS A 98 -14.29 -3.69 33.09
C HIS A 98 -12.93 -3.89 32.43
N THR A 99 -11.85 -3.90 33.20
CA THR A 99 -10.49 -4.09 32.69
C THR A 99 -10.35 -5.41 31.93
N ARG A 100 -10.82 -6.52 32.50
CA ARG A 100 -10.79 -7.83 31.84
C ARG A 100 -11.56 -7.82 30.51
N ASN A 101 -12.75 -7.22 30.51
CA ASN A 101 -13.57 -7.11 29.31
C ASN A 101 -12.88 -6.25 28.25
N GLN A 102 -12.34 -5.09 28.63
CA GLN A 102 -11.63 -4.20 27.71
C GLN A 102 -10.41 -4.88 27.08
N PHE A 103 -9.64 -5.69 27.83
CA PHE A 103 -8.55 -6.48 27.26
C PHE A 103 -9.03 -7.45 26.17
N GLY A 104 -10.13 -8.17 26.41
CA GLY A 104 -10.73 -9.05 25.40
C GLY A 104 -11.19 -8.28 24.17
N THR A 105 -11.86 -7.14 24.38
CA THR A 105 -12.30 -6.25 23.30
C THR A 105 -11.12 -5.74 22.47
N PHE A 106 -10.04 -5.27 23.10
CA PHE A 106 -8.86 -4.80 22.37
C PHE A 106 -8.19 -5.91 21.54
N ALA A 107 -8.11 -7.12 22.07
CA ALA A 107 -7.56 -8.26 21.32
C ALA A 107 -8.39 -8.56 20.06
N VAL A 108 -9.72 -8.52 20.17
CA VAL A 108 -10.64 -8.67 19.03
C VAL A 108 -10.48 -7.51 18.03
N GLN A 109 -10.51 -6.27 18.51
CA GLN A 109 -10.34 -5.07 17.68
C GLN A 109 -9.00 -5.09 16.90
N ALA A 110 -7.90 -5.50 17.54
CA ALA A 110 -6.60 -5.64 16.89
C ALA A 110 -6.59 -6.71 15.78
N LYS A 111 -7.25 -7.85 16.03
CA LYS A 111 -7.43 -8.90 15.01
C LYS A 111 -8.24 -8.38 13.82
N GLU A 112 -9.35 -7.70 14.07
CA GLU A 112 -10.19 -7.13 13.02
C GLU A 112 -9.45 -6.08 12.17
N LEU A 113 -8.63 -5.22 12.78
CA LEU A 113 -7.80 -4.26 12.03
C LEU A 113 -6.73 -4.96 11.18
N THR A 114 -6.16 -6.04 11.70
CA THR A 114 -5.17 -6.84 10.95
C THR A 114 -5.82 -7.47 9.73
N GLU A 115 -6.98 -8.12 9.90
CA GLU A 115 -7.75 -8.72 8.81
C GLU A 115 -8.19 -7.68 7.77
N LEU A 116 -8.66 -6.51 8.23
CA LEU A 116 -9.02 -5.40 7.36
C LEU A 116 -7.82 -4.89 6.56
N THR A 117 -6.66 -4.73 7.21
CA THR A 117 -5.43 -4.28 6.55
C THR A 117 -4.97 -5.28 5.49
N GLN A 118 -5.00 -6.58 5.80
CA GLN A 118 -4.66 -7.65 4.85
C GLN A 118 -5.61 -7.64 3.65
N LYS A 119 -6.91 -7.44 3.88
CA LYS A 119 -7.92 -7.32 2.83
C LYS A 119 -7.65 -6.11 1.93
N ILE A 120 -7.40 -4.94 2.51
CA ILE A 120 -7.09 -3.71 1.75
C ILE A 120 -5.84 -3.92 0.89
N ALA A 121 -4.78 -4.52 1.46
CA ALA A 121 -3.55 -4.81 0.72
C ALA A 121 -3.80 -5.76 -0.45
N ALA A 122 -4.60 -6.82 -0.25
CA ALA A 122 -4.96 -7.77 -1.30
C ALA A 122 -5.77 -7.10 -2.42
N GLU A 123 -6.82 -6.34 -2.07
CA GLU A 123 -7.67 -5.60 -3.03
C GLU A 123 -6.87 -4.54 -3.80
N THR A 124 -5.88 -3.90 -3.16
CA THR A 124 -5.02 -2.91 -3.81
C THR A 124 -4.01 -3.56 -4.77
N ALA A 125 -3.53 -4.77 -4.47
CA ALA A 125 -2.57 -5.49 -5.32
C ALA A 125 -3.23 -6.23 -6.50
N GLU A 126 -4.53 -6.52 -6.42
CA GLU A 126 -5.28 -7.29 -7.41
C GLU A 126 -5.31 -6.67 -8.82
N PRO A 127 -5.50 -5.35 -9.03
CA PRO A 127 -5.50 -4.74 -10.35
C PRO A 127 -4.14 -4.85 -11.06
N ILE A 128 -3.04 -4.78 -10.29
CA ILE A 128 -1.67 -4.94 -10.79
C ILE A 128 -1.44 -6.38 -11.25
N ARG A 129 -1.84 -7.36 -10.43
CA ARG A 129 -1.76 -8.79 -10.77
C ARG A 129 -2.58 -9.11 -12.01
N THR A 130 -3.81 -8.58 -12.11
CA THR A 130 -4.69 -8.79 -13.25
C THR A 130 -4.14 -8.14 -14.52
N GLY A 131 -3.57 -6.94 -14.43
CA GLY A 131 -2.88 -6.27 -15.54
C GLY A 131 -1.69 -7.08 -16.06
N ALA A 132 -0.85 -7.61 -15.16
CA ALA A 132 0.28 -8.46 -15.53
C ALA A 132 -0.17 -9.77 -16.18
N SER A 133 -1.17 -10.46 -15.63
CA SER A 133 -1.69 -11.72 -16.21
C SER A 133 -2.21 -11.55 -17.64
N LYS A 134 -2.80 -10.40 -18.00
CA LYS A 134 -3.26 -10.11 -19.37
C LYS A 134 -2.11 -9.97 -20.37
N LEU A 135 -0.92 -9.55 -19.92
CA LEU A 135 0.25 -9.39 -20.78
C LEU A 135 0.99 -10.72 -21.06
N PHE A 136 0.72 -11.76 -20.27
CA PHE A 136 1.39 -13.08 -20.38
C PHE A 136 0.47 -14.23 -20.81
N GLN A 137 -0.81 -13.96 -21.13
CA GLN A 137 -1.65 -14.96 -21.76
C GLN A 137 -1.21 -15.18 -23.21
N PRO A 138 -0.91 -16.43 -23.64
CA PRO A 138 -0.62 -16.70 -25.04
C PRO A 138 -1.86 -16.38 -25.86
N THR A 139 -1.72 -15.55 -26.88
CA THR A 139 -2.75 -15.35 -27.88
C THR A 139 -2.99 -16.69 -28.57
N VAL A 140 -4.15 -17.29 -28.37
CA VAL A 140 -4.62 -18.47 -29.14
C VAL A 140 -5.24 -17.97 -30.43
#